data_AF-A0A3A0BPT9-F1
#
_entry.id   AF-A0A3A0BPT9-F1
#
_cell.length_a   1.000
_cell.length_b   1.000
_cell.length_c   1.000
_cell.angle_alpha   90.00
_cell.angle_beta   90.00
_cell.angle_gamma   90.00
#
_symmetry.space_group_name_H-M   'P 1'
#
loop_
_entity.id
_entity.type
_entity.pdbx_description
1 polymer ?
#
loop_
_entity_poly.entity_id
_entity_poly.type
_entity_poly.pdbx_seq_one_letter_code
_entity_poly.pdbx_strand_id
1 'polypeptide(L)'
;MPIVLAIAFFVGIILAMQAAYQLKRFGATIFVADLVGVSVIRELGPLLTAIVIAGRSGSAIAAEISSMKVAEEIDALRTMGLNPIGFLVVPRALALMIALPCLTVLADLVGIFGGYLLAITTLDFSTLRYFNQTSAALTMKDLITGLVKSECFAIIIAMVACYEGFRAEGGAVGVGKSTTTTVVASIFLIIAADVFFTALFYASF
;
A
#
# COMPACT_ATOMS: atom_id res chain seq x y z
N MET A 1 -1.73 2.18 10.77
CA MET A 1 -2.48 0.94 11.09
C MET A 1 -3.98 1.14 11.02
N PRO A 2 -4.68 1.91 11.88
CA PRO A 2 -6.15 1.91 11.89
C PRO A 2 -6.78 2.37 10.57
N ILE A 3 -6.21 3.39 9.93
CA ILE A 3 -6.69 3.92 8.63
C ILE A 3 -6.60 2.84 7.53
N VAL A 4 -5.49 2.10 7.48
CA VAL A 4 -5.27 1.05 6.46
C VAL A 4 -6.26 -0.09 6.63
N LEU A 5 -6.45 -0.57 7.87
CA LEU A 5 -7.39 -1.66 8.15
C LEU A 5 -8.83 -1.25 7.87
N ALA A 6 -9.22 -0.03 8.24
CA ALA A 6 -10.56 0.48 7.96
C ALA A 6 -10.83 0.57 6.45
N ILE A 7 -9.90 1.13 5.67
CA ILE A 7 -10.04 1.22 4.21
C ILE A 7 -10.08 -0.18 3.60
N ALA A 8 -9.18 -1.08 3.98
CA ALA A 8 -9.14 -2.44 3.46
C ALA A 8 -10.46 -3.19 3.74
N PHE A 9 -11.01 -3.05 4.95
CA PHE A 9 -12.30 -3.63 5.33
C PHE A 9 -13.44 -3.14 4.42
N PHE A 10 -13.58 -1.83 4.27
CA PHE A 10 -14.66 -1.25 3.45
C PHE A 10 -14.49 -1.58 1.98
N VAL A 11 -13.26 -1.55 1.45
CA VAL A 11 -13.00 -1.95 0.06
C VAL A 11 -13.34 -3.43 -0.14
N GLY A 12 -13.01 -4.30 0.80
CA GLY A 12 -13.40 -5.71 0.77
C GLY A 12 -14.91 -5.93 0.68
N ILE A 13 -15.69 -5.17 1.48
CA ILE A 13 -17.17 -5.18 1.39
C ILE A 13 -17.64 -4.71 0.02
N ILE A 14 -17.13 -3.56 -0.46
CA ILE A 14 -17.53 -2.97 -1.74
C ILE A 14 -17.26 -3.94 -2.89
N LEU A 15 -16.08 -4.57 -2.91
CA LEU A 15 -15.74 -5.58 -3.91
C LEU A 15 -16.68 -6.78 -3.86
N ALA A 16 -16.96 -7.32 -2.67
CA ALA A 16 -17.86 -8.45 -2.52
C ALA A 16 -19.28 -8.10 -3.02
N MET A 17 -19.78 -6.90 -2.72
CA MET A 17 -21.07 -6.42 -3.21
C MET A 17 -21.09 -6.30 -4.75
N GLN A 18 -20.05 -5.69 -5.33
CA GLN A 18 -19.96 -5.52 -6.79
C GLN A 18 -19.83 -6.87 -7.50
N ALA A 19 -18.97 -7.76 -7.00
CA ALA A 19 -18.80 -9.09 -7.52
C ALA A 19 -20.11 -9.89 -7.43
N ALA A 20 -20.79 -9.85 -6.29
CA ALA A 20 -22.08 -10.52 -6.09
C ALA A 20 -23.13 -10.03 -7.09
N TYR A 21 -23.23 -8.72 -7.30
CA TYR A 21 -24.17 -8.14 -8.26
C TYR A 21 -23.93 -8.62 -9.69
N GLN A 22 -22.66 -8.71 -10.10
CA GLN A 22 -22.30 -9.18 -11.45
C GLN A 22 -22.51 -10.69 -11.60
N LEU A 23 -22.01 -11.49 -10.65
CA LEU A 23 -22.03 -12.95 -10.73
C LEU A 23 -23.42 -13.55 -10.54
N LYS A 24 -24.32 -12.87 -9.81
CA LYS A 24 -25.72 -13.28 -9.66
C LYS A 24 -26.43 -13.40 -11.01
N ARG A 25 -26.07 -12.56 -12.00
CA ARG A 25 -26.64 -12.62 -13.35
C ARG A 25 -26.25 -13.88 -14.11
N PHE A 26 -25.13 -14.49 -13.76
CA PHE A 26 -24.62 -15.72 -14.36
C PHE A 26 -24.90 -16.97 -13.51
N GLY A 27 -25.61 -16.83 -12.38
CA GLY A 27 -25.82 -17.92 -11.42
C GLY A 27 -24.53 -18.39 -10.73
N ALA A 28 -23.46 -17.58 -10.80
CA ALA A 28 -22.10 -17.97 -10.48
C ALA A 28 -21.62 -17.34 -9.15
N THR A 29 -22.52 -17.15 -8.18
CA THR A 29 -22.24 -16.41 -6.94
C THR A 29 -21.10 -17.01 -6.11
N ILE A 30 -20.81 -18.31 -6.27
CA ILE A 30 -19.70 -18.99 -5.58
C ILE A 30 -18.33 -18.34 -5.86
N PHE A 31 -18.12 -17.78 -7.06
CA PHE A 31 -16.86 -17.13 -7.45
C PHE A 31 -16.68 -15.72 -6.86
N VAL A 32 -17.63 -15.23 -6.05
CA VAL A 32 -17.47 -13.96 -5.32
C VAL A 32 -16.31 -14.05 -4.35
N ALA A 33 -16.15 -15.19 -3.66
CA ALA A 33 -15.04 -15.43 -2.75
C ALA A 33 -13.68 -15.40 -3.48
N ASP A 34 -13.61 -16.02 -4.67
CA ASP A 34 -12.42 -16.03 -5.52
C ASP A 34 -12.02 -14.63 -5.94
N LEU A 35 -12.99 -13.86 -6.45
CA LEU A 35 -12.76 -12.49 -6.90
C LEU A 35 -12.25 -11.60 -5.77
N VAL A 36 -12.86 -11.68 -4.59
CA VAL A 36 -12.42 -10.87 -3.44
C VAL A 36 -11.03 -11.30 -2.99
N GLY A 37 -10.79 -12.60 -2.79
CA GLY A 37 -9.51 -13.12 -2.31
C GLY A 37 -8.36 -12.76 -3.25
N VAL A 38 -8.49 -13.09 -4.53
CA VAL A 38 -7.44 -12.84 -5.53
C VAL A 38 -7.22 -11.34 -5.74
N SER A 39 -8.29 -10.55 -5.89
CA SER A 39 -8.14 -9.10 -6.17
C SER A 39 -7.54 -8.33 -4.99
N VAL A 40 -7.88 -8.71 -3.76
CA VAL A 40 -7.33 -8.07 -2.56
C VAL A 40 -5.84 -8.40 -2.43
N ILE A 41 -5.45 -9.67 -2.42
CA ILE A 41 -4.06 -10.09 -2.19
C ILE A 41 -3.12 -9.61 -3.32
N ARG A 42 -3.58 -9.70 -4.58
CA ARG A 42 -2.69 -9.48 -5.73
C ARG A 42 -2.53 -8.01 -6.10
N GLU A 43 -3.55 -7.19 -5.87
CA GLU A 43 -3.60 -5.83 -6.39
C GLU A 43 -3.95 -4.82 -5.29
N LEU A 44 -5.17 -4.90 -4.75
CA LEU A 44 -5.75 -3.81 -3.96
C LEU A 44 -5.11 -3.67 -2.58
N GLY A 45 -4.75 -4.76 -1.92
CA GLY A 45 -4.09 -4.74 -0.61
C GLY A 45 -2.75 -4.00 -0.64
N PRO A 46 -1.79 -4.43 -1.49
CA PRO A 46 -0.53 -3.73 -1.70
C PRO A 46 -0.70 -2.27 -2.11
N LEU A 47 -1.57 -2.00 -3.09
CA LEU A 47 -1.76 -0.65 -3.65
C LEU A 47 -2.39 0.32 -2.65
N LEU A 48 -3.48 -0.07 -1.98
CA LEU A 48 -4.17 0.80 -1.01
C LEU A 48 -3.30 1.08 0.20
N THR A 49 -2.60 0.05 0.69
CA THR A 49 -1.66 0.20 1.81
C THR A 49 -0.55 1.19 1.45
N ALA A 50 0.03 1.06 0.25
CA ALA A 50 1.07 1.97 -0.22
C ALA A 50 0.58 3.42 -0.36
N ILE A 51 -0.60 3.65 -0.94
CA ILE A 51 -1.19 4.99 -1.08
C ILE A 51 -1.40 5.65 0.28
N VAL A 52 -1.95 4.92 1.26
CA VAL A 52 -2.19 5.45 2.61
C VAL A 52 -0.88 5.74 3.33
N ILE A 53 0.12 4.86 3.17
CA ILE A 53 1.44 5.04 3.79
C ILE A 53 2.22 6.19 3.14
N ALA A 54 2.12 6.38 1.83
CA ALA A 54 2.66 7.55 1.14
C ALA A 54 2.07 8.85 1.71
N GLY A 55 0.73 8.88 1.87
CA GLY A 55 0.01 10.02 2.44
C GLY A 55 0.40 10.34 3.88
N ARG A 56 0.48 9.34 4.76
CA ARG A 56 0.71 9.55 6.20
C ARG A 56 2.19 9.54 6.58
N SER A 57 2.90 8.46 6.27
CA SER A 57 4.30 8.28 6.68
C SER A 57 5.25 8.97 5.70
N GLY A 58 4.98 8.91 4.39
CA GLY A 58 5.77 9.61 3.38
C GLY A 58 5.79 11.11 3.61
N SER A 59 4.61 11.73 3.80
CA SER A 59 4.51 13.15 4.17
C SER A 59 5.23 13.49 5.47
N ALA A 60 5.13 12.65 6.50
CA ALA A 60 5.81 12.90 7.77
C ALA A 60 7.34 12.86 7.61
N ILE A 61 7.86 11.90 6.86
CA ILE A 61 9.30 11.80 6.56
C ILE A 61 9.77 13.03 5.75
N ALA A 62 9.02 13.44 4.74
CA ALA A 62 9.34 14.63 3.96
C ALA A 62 9.28 15.90 4.82
N ALA A 63 8.28 16.03 5.69
CA ALA A 63 8.15 17.16 6.62
C ALA A 63 9.33 17.24 7.59
N GLU A 64 9.76 16.10 8.14
CA GLU A 64 10.86 16.02 9.08
C GLU A 64 12.18 16.41 8.39
N ILE A 65 12.49 15.83 7.22
CA ILE A 65 13.71 16.16 6.48
C ILE A 65 13.70 17.63 6.03
N SER A 66 12.58 18.12 5.52
CA SER A 66 12.48 19.51 5.08
C SER A 66 12.61 20.49 6.24
N SER A 67 12.03 20.19 7.41
CA SER A 67 12.22 21.00 8.61
C SER A 67 13.68 21.02 9.05
N MET A 68 14.35 19.86 9.07
CA MET A 68 15.79 19.77 9.37
C MET A 68 16.64 20.54 8.34
N LYS A 69 16.21 20.56 7.07
CA LYS A 69 16.92 21.31 6.02
C LYS A 69 16.81 22.81 6.24
N VAL A 70 15.59 23.30 6.52
CA VAL A 70 15.31 24.71 6.78
C VAL A 70 15.99 25.20 8.07
N ALA A 71 16.13 24.32 9.06
CA ALA A 71 16.83 24.60 10.32
C ALA A 71 18.37 24.45 10.22
N GLU A 72 18.91 24.20 9.03
CA GLU A 72 20.34 23.96 8.78
C GLU A 72 20.96 22.75 9.52
N GLU A 73 20.14 21.89 10.15
CA GLU A 73 20.60 20.69 10.87
C GLU A 73 21.29 19.69 9.93
N ILE A 74 20.84 19.61 8.67
CA ILE A 74 21.47 18.74 7.65
C ILE A 74 22.88 19.23 7.31
N ASP A 75 23.09 20.54 7.29
CA ASP A 75 24.41 21.11 7.01
C ASP A 75 25.32 20.99 8.24
N ALA A 76 24.76 21.08 9.46
CA ALA A 76 25.47 20.75 10.69
C ALA A 76 25.94 19.27 10.72
N LEU A 77 25.11 18.32 10.26
CA LEU A 77 25.54 16.92 10.15
C LEU A 77 26.73 16.76 9.19
N ARG A 78 26.77 17.54 8.09
CA ARG A 78 27.89 17.52 7.14
C ARG A 78 29.16 18.10 7.74
N THR A 79 29.07 19.18 8.52
CA THR A 79 30.25 19.76 9.19
C THR A 79 30.81 18.84 10.28
N MET A 80 29.98 18.00 10.88
CA MET A 80 30.40 16.93 11.79
C MET A 80 31.04 15.72 11.08
N GLY A 81 31.15 15.73 9.76
CA GLY A 81 31.71 14.63 8.97
C GLY A 81 30.76 13.43 8.80
N LEU A 82 29.48 13.57 9.16
CA LEU A 82 28.48 12.53 9.00
C LEU A 82 27.82 12.61 7.62
N ASN A 83 27.52 11.46 7.01
CA ASN A 83 26.78 11.40 5.75
C ASN A 83 25.26 11.49 6.05
N PRO A 84 24.56 12.57 5.66
CA PRO A 84 23.14 12.74 5.97
C PRO A 84 22.23 11.69 5.31
N ILE A 85 22.64 11.16 4.14
CA ILE A 85 21.88 10.12 3.45
C ILE A 85 21.93 8.82 4.25
N GLY A 86 23.14 8.42 4.67
CA GLY A 86 23.32 7.22 5.51
C GLY A 86 22.60 7.33 6.86
N PHE A 87 22.59 8.52 7.45
CA PHE A 87 22.04 8.74 8.78
C PHE A 87 20.51 8.95 8.82
N LEU A 88 19.94 9.58 7.79
CA LEU A 88 18.51 9.92 7.77
C LEU A 88 17.68 9.04 6.83
N VAL A 89 18.21 8.70 5.65
CA VAL A 89 17.43 8.02 4.60
C VAL A 89 17.39 6.53 4.84
N VAL A 90 18.56 5.91 5.05
CA VAL A 90 18.70 4.45 5.20
C VAL A 90 17.82 3.88 6.32
N PRO A 91 17.84 4.39 7.57
CA PRO A 91 17.02 3.81 8.64
C PRO A 91 15.52 3.95 8.35
N ARG A 92 15.08 5.07 7.76
CA ARG A 92 13.68 5.30 7.40
C ARG A 92 13.23 4.40 6.24
N ALA A 93 14.10 4.20 5.25
CA ALA A 93 13.85 3.29 4.13
C ALA A 93 13.72 1.83 4.61
N LEU A 94 14.63 1.38 5.48
CA LEU A 94 14.56 0.04 6.09
C LEU A 94 13.30 -0.14 6.93
N ALA A 95 12.92 0.87 7.72
CA ALA A 95 11.68 0.84 8.49
C ALA A 95 10.44 0.72 7.58
N LEU A 96 10.41 1.42 6.43
CA LEU A 96 9.32 1.32 5.46
C LEU A 96 9.32 -0.05 4.74
N MET A 97 10.48 -0.56 4.33
CA MET A 97 10.62 -1.88 3.71
C MET A 97 10.07 -2.99 4.60
N ILE A 98 10.26 -2.91 5.92
CA ILE A 98 9.70 -3.92 6.83
C ILE A 98 8.22 -3.65 7.14
N ALA A 99 7.86 -2.39 7.38
CA ALA A 99 6.52 -2.05 7.85
C ALA A 99 5.45 -2.20 6.77
N LEU A 100 5.75 -1.88 5.51
CA LEU A 100 4.76 -1.86 4.43
C LEU A 100 4.27 -3.28 4.10
N PRO A 101 5.13 -4.29 3.86
CA PRO A 101 4.71 -5.67 3.63
C PRO A 101 3.92 -6.23 4.82
N CYS A 102 4.36 -5.98 6.05
CA CYS A 102 3.62 -6.39 7.25
C CYS A 102 2.21 -5.79 7.29
N LEU A 103 2.07 -4.50 6.92
CA LEU A 103 0.76 -3.87 6.84
C LEU A 103 -0.08 -4.41 5.68
N THR A 104 0.51 -4.78 4.55
CA THR A 104 -0.24 -5.35 3.42
C THR A 104 -0.86 -6.69 3.78
N VAL A 105 -0.13 -7.56 4.47
CA VAL A 105 -0.69 -8.84 4.95
C VAL A 105 -1.87 -8.60 5.88
N LEU A 106 -1.77 -7.63 6.79
CA LEU A 106 -2.89 -7.27 7.67
C LEU A 106 -4.07 -6.67 6.89
N ALA A 107 -3.79 -5.83 5.89
CA ALA A 107 -4.81 -5.26 5.01
C ALA A 107 -5.53 -6.35 4.22
N ASP A 108 -4.80 -7.35 3.72
CA ASP A 108 -5.36 -8.47 2.96
C ASP A 108 -6.31 -9.31 3.81
N LEU A 109 -5.87 -9.66 5.03
CA LEU A 109 -6.69 -10.41 5.98
C LEU A 109 -7.98 -9.65 6.32
N VAL A 110 -7.88 -8.34 6.57
CA VAL A 110 -9.04 -7.51 6.92
C VAL A 110 -9.95 -7.26 5.70
N GLY A 111 -9.38 -7.14 4.50
CA GLY A 111 -10.14 -7.00 3.25
C GLY A 111 -10.93 -8.26 2.91
N ILE A 112 -10.31 -9.43 3.04
CA ILE A 112 -10.99 -10.72 2.89
C ILE A 112 -12.08 -10.87 3.96
N PHE A 113 -11.81 -10.47 5.19
CA PHE A 113 -12.81 -10.49 6.26
C PHE A 113 -14.01 -9.56 5.97
N GLY A 114 -13.78 -8.40 5.35
CA GLY A 114 -14.86 -7.53 4.86
C GLY A 114 -15.75 -8.22 3.82
N GLY A 115 -15.14 -8.93 2.86
CA GLY A 115 -15.89 -9.70 1.87
C GLY A 115 -16.62 -10.91 2.46
N TYR A 116 -16.03 -11.57 3.45
CA TYR A 116 -16.65 -12.66 4.21
C TYR A 116 -17.94 -12.22 4.90
N LEU A 117 -17.92 -11.06 5.58
CA LEU A 117 -19.09 -10.54 6.28
C LEU A 117 -20.27 -10.31 5.32
N LEU A 118 -19.97 -9.78 4.13
CA LEU A 118 -20.98 -9.57 3.10
C LEU A 118 -21.50 -10.89 2.52
N ALA A 119 -20.60 -11.85 2.26
CA ALA A 119 -20.94 -13.16 1.70
C ALA A 119 -21.92 -13.93 2.59
N ILE A 120 -21.73 -13.89 3.92
CA ILE A 120 -22.64 -14.55 4.85
C ILE A 120 -23.98 -13.83 4.94
N THR A 121 -23.95 -12.50 5.04
CA THR A 121 -25.17 -11.71 5.33
C THR A 121 -26.10 -11.56 4.13
N THR A 122 -25.58 -11.56 2.90
CA THR A 122 -26.38 -11.27 1.70
C THR A 122 -26.44 -12.40 0.69
N LEU A 123 -25.50 -13.34 0.70
CA LEU A 123 -25.48 -14.47 -0.23
C LEU A 123 -25.81 -15.81 0.45
N ASP A 124 -26.12 -15.82 1.75
CA ASP A 124 -26.39 -17.02 2.56
C ASP A 124 -25.28 -18.08 2.45
N PHE A 125 -24.02 -17.62 2.34
CA PHE A 125 -22.89 -18.54 2.31
C PHE A 125 -22.64 -19.14 3.68
N SER A 126 -22.38 -20.46 3.71
CA SER A 126 -21.79 -21.08 4.90
C SER A 126 -20.35 -20.59 5.07
N THR A 127 -19.95 -20.30 6.31
CA THR A 127 -18.58 -19.94 6.68
C THR A 127 -17.55 -20.89 6.05
N LEU A 128 -17.80 -22.20 6.14
CA LEU A 128 -16.90 -23.22 5.61
C LEU A 128 -16.79 -23.14 4.08
N ARG A 129 -17.88 -22.83 3.38
CA ARG A 129 -17.88 -22.67 1.93
C ARG A 129 -17.04 -21.48 1.49
N TYR A 130 -17.18 -20.33 2.16
CA TYR A 130 -16.39 -19.14 1.83
C TYR A 130 -14.89 -19.40 2.00
N PHE A 131 -14.48 -19.95 3.15
CA PHE A 131 -13.05 -20.21 3.40
C PHE A 131 -12.46 -21.27 2.46
N ASN A 132 -13.19 -22.36 2.19
CA ASN A 132 -12.72 -23.38 1.24
C ASN A 132 -12.57 -22.81 -0.16
N GLN A 133 -13.51 -21.97 -0.60
CA GLN A 133 -13.52 -21.37 -1.91
C GLN A 133 -12.39 -20.34 -2.07
N THR A 134 -12.25 -19.42 -1.11
CA THR A 134 -11.13 -18.47 -1.05
C THR A 134 -9.79 -19.19 -1.01
N SER A 135 -9.64 -20.24 -0.19
CA SER A 135 -8.39 -21.00 -0.12
C SER A 135 -8.08 -21.79 -1.39
N ALA A 136 -9.08 -22.24 -2.14
CA ALA A 136 -8.89 -22.94 -3.40
C ALA A 136 -8.51 -21.99 -4.54
N ALA A 137 -8.98 -20.74 -4.49
CA ALA A 137 -8.67 -19.71 -5.48
C ALA A 137 -7.27 -19.10 -5.28
N LEU A 138 -6.81 -19.02 -4.03
CA LEU A 138 -5.52 -18.41 -3.71
C LEU A 138 -4.35 -19.36 -4.00
N THR A 139 -3.43 -18.91 -4.84
CA THR A 139 -2.16 -19.58 -5.07
C THR A 139 -1.05 -18.90 -4.27
N MET A 140 -0.03 -19.64 -3.84
CA MET A 140 1.16 -19.05 -3.21
C MET A 140 1.82 -17.96 -4.06
N LYS A 141 1.67 -18.04 -5.40
CA LYS A 141 2.13 -17.00 -6.34
C LYS A 141 1.41 -15.66 -6.13
N ASP A 142 0.12 -15.65 -5.80
CA ASP A 142 -0.63 -14.41 -5.59
C ASP A 142 -0.12 -13.67 -4.34
N LEU A 143 0.17 -14.41 -3.27
CA LEU A 143 0.76 -13.86 -2.06
C LEU A 143 2.17 -13.30 -2.30
N ILE A 144 3.01 -14.05 -3.01
CA ILE A 144 4.39 -13.61 -3.30
C ILE A 144 4.40 -12.37 -4.19
N THR A 145 3.56 -12.33 -5.23
CA THR A 145 3.49 -11.15 -6.12
C THR A 145 2.99 -9.91 -5.38
N GLY A 146 1.99 -10.03 -4.51
CA GLY A 146 1.54 -8.93 -3.65
C GLY A 146 2.62 -8.42 -2.70
N LEU A 147 3.35 -9.32 -2.04
CA LEU A 147 4.45 -8.96 -1.14
C LEU A 147 5.61 -8.28 -1.88
N VAL A 148 6.03 -8.81 -3.04
CA VAL A 148 7.10 -8.21 -3.85
C VAL A 148 6.71 -6.79 -4.28
N LYS A 149 5.47 -6.58 -4.72
CA LYS A 149 4.96 -5.23 -5.04
C LYS A 149 5.05 -4.30 -3.82
N SER A 150 4.64 -4.77 -2.65
CA SER A 150 4.65 -3.98 -1.41
C SER A 150 6.07 -3.50 -1.04
N GLU A 151 7.08 -4.35 -1.18
CA GLU A 151 8.49 -4.00 -0.98
C GLU A 151 8.94 -2.91 -1.98
N CYS A 152 8.61 -3.08 -3.27
CA CYS A 152 8.94 -2.08 -4.28
C CYS A 152 8.26 -0.74 -4.01
N PHE A 153 7.00 -0.74 -3.58
CA PHE A 153 6.29 0.48 -3.19
C PHE A 153 6.92 1.15 -1.98
N ALA A 154 7.42 0.39 -1.00
CA ALA A 154 8.11 0.93 0.16
C ALA A 154 9.37 1.71 -0.24
N ILE A 155 10.15 1.16 -1.17
CA ILE A 155 11.36 1.80 -1.70
C ILE A 155 10.99 3.10 -2.43
N ILE A 156 9.94 3.07 -3.27
CA ILE A 156 9.46 4.26 -3.99
C ILE A 156 9.08 5.37 -3.00
N ILE A 157 8.27 5.05 -1.99
CA ILE A 157 7.84 6.03 -0.98
C ILE A 157 9.04 6.60 -0.23
N ALA A 158 9.97 5.77 0.21
CA ALA A 158 11.16 6.20 0.94
C ALA A 158 12.02 7.16 0.09
N MET A 159 12.27 6.79 -1.17
CA MET A 159 13.09 7.59 -2.08
C MET A 159 12.44 8.93 -2.40
N VAL A 160 11.14 8.94 -2.73
CA VAL A 160 10.40 10.17 -3.05
C VAL A 160 10.31 11.10 -1.84
N ALA A 161 9.97 10.57 -0.67
CA ALA A 161 9.86 11.37 0.56
C ALA A 161 11.21 11.99 0.96
N CYS A 162 12.30 11.24 0.83
CA CYS A 162 13.62 11.77 1.12
C CYS A 162 14.05 12.81 0.08
N TYR A 163 13.85 12.53 -1.20
CA TYR A 163 14.22 13.43 -2.30
C TYR A 163 13.51 14.78 -2.21
N GLU A 164 12.19 14.77 -2.04
CA GLU A 164 11.41 16.01 -1.88
C GLU A 164 11.72 16.70 -0.55
N GLY A 165 12.00 15.95 0.51
CA GLY A 165 12.44 16.49 1.79
C GLY A 165 13.74 17.30 1.69
N PHE A 166 14.75 16.80 0.96
CA PHE A 166 16.03 17.51 0.78
C PHE A 166 15.94 18.72 -0.17
N ARG A 167 14.93 18.77 -1.04
CA ARG A 167 14.72 19.87 -2.00
C ARG A 167 13.85 21.01 -1.46
N ALA A 168 13.36 20.90 -0.23
CA ALA A 168 12.51 21.93 0.35
C ALA A 168 13.30 23.22 0.62
N GLU A 169 12.76 24.35 0.15
CA GLU A 169 13.33 25.69 0.28
C GLU A 169 12.22 26.69 0.63
N GLY A 170 12.59 27.85 1.20
CA GLY A 170 11.61 28.92 1.48
C GLY A 170 10.83 28.74 2.79
N GLY A 171 11.45 28.16 3.81
CA GLY A 171 10.91 28.10 5.16
C GLY A 171 9.69 27.17 5.30
N ALA A 172 8.76 27.53 6.19
CA ALA A 172 7.57 26.72 6.49
C ALA A 172 6.66 26.48 5.27
N VAL A 173 6.61 27.41 4.31
CA VAL A 173 5.86 27.24 3.06
C VAL A 173 6.49 26.15 2.19
N GLY A 174 7.83 26.10 2.16
CA GLY A 174 8.59 25.06 1.49
C GLY A 174 8.31 23.66 2.02
N VAL A 175 8.23 23.54 3.35
CA VAL A 175 7.89 22.28 4.05
C VAL A 175 6.51 21.78 3.60
N GLY A 176 5.49 22.63 3.64
CA GLY A 176 4.13 22.26 3.20
C GLY A 176 4.03 21.89 1.71
N LYS A 177 4.83 22.56 0.86
CA LYS A 177 4.89 22.23 -0.56
C LYS A 177 5.56 20.87 -0.80
N SER A 178 6.69 20.63 -0.15
CA SER A 178 7.45 19.38 -0.23
C SER A 178 6.62 18.17 0.21
N THR A 179 5.86 18.29 1.31
CA THR A 179 4.97 17.22 1.77
C THR A 179 3.88 16.91 0.76
N THR A 180 3.23 17.93 0.21
CA THR A 180 2.17 17.75 -0.79
C THR A 180 2.72 17.13 -2.08
N THR A 181 3.86 17.61 -2.58
CA THR A 181 4.53 17.06 -3.75
C THR A 181 4.97 15.61 -3.53
N THR A 182 5.44 15.28 -2.32
CA THR A 182 5.78 13.90 -1.93
C THR A 182 4.60 12.96 -2.11
N VAL A 183 3.41 13.33 -1.63
CA VAL A 183 2.21 12.48 -1.73
C VAL A 183 1.82 12.27 -3.18
N VAL A 184 1.73 13.36 -3.95
CA VAL A 184 1.29 13.29 -5.36
C VAL A 184 2.28 12.47 -6.20
N ALA A 185 3.59 12.73 -6.06
CA ALA A 185 4.63 12.01 -6.78
C ALA A 185 4.68 10.53 -6.38
N SER A 186 4.55 10.22 -5.09
CA SER A 186 4.52 8.84 -4.60
C SER A 186 3.33 8.07 -5.15
N ILE A 187 2.12 8.64 -5.09
CA ILE A 187 0.90 7.98 -5.61
C ILE A 187 1.04 7.70 -7.11
N PHE A 188 1.52 8.68 -7.89
CA PHE A 188 1.73 8.49 -9.32
C PHE A 188 2.74 7.37 -9.61
N LEU A 189 3.89 7.37 -8.92
CA LEU A 189 4.93 6.35 -9.11
C LEU A 189 4.49 4.96 -8.63
N ILE A 190 3.71 4.87 -7.54
CA ILE A 190 3.13 3.61 -7.06
C ILE A 190 2.19 3.04 -8.12
N ILE A 191 1.27 3.85 -8.67
CA ILE A 191 0.33 3.39 -9.70
C ILE A 191 1.07 2.99 -10.97
N ALA A 192 2.07 3.76 -11.41
CA ALA A 192 2.87 3.43 -12.57
C ALA A 192 3.65 2.12 -12.37
N ALA A 193 4.25 1.94 -11.19
CA ALA A 193 4.94 0.71 -10.82
C ALA A 193 3.96 -0.47 -10.73
N ASP A 194 2.76 -0.27 -10.20
CA ASP A 194 1.74 -1.31 -10.11
C ASP A 194 1.35 -1.83 -11.51
N VAL A 195 1.05 -0.93 -12.45
CA VAL A 195 0.77 -1.31 -13.85
C VAL A 195 1.94 -2.08 -14.47
N PHE A 196 3.17 -1.63 -14.23
CA PHE A 196 4.37 -2.31 -14.73
C PHE A 196 4.51 -3.73 -14.15
N PHE A 197 4.38 -3.89 -12.84
CA PHE A 197 4.47 -5.19 -12.18
C PHE A 197 3.31 -6.10 -12.58
N THR A 198 2.09 -5.58 -12.67
CA THR A 198 0.92 -6.34 -13.11
C THR A 198 1.10 -6.84 -14.53
N ALA A 199 1.60 -6.01 -15.45
CA ALA A 199 1.92 -6.43 -16.81
C ALA A 199 3.01 -7.50 -16.85
N LEU A 200 4.08 -7.34 -16.07
CA LEU A 200 5.19 -8.29 -16.00
C LEU A 200 4.75 -9.65 -15.43
N PHE A 201 3.98 -9.65 -14.35
CA PHE A 201 3.45 -10.88 -13.77
C PHE A 201 2.40 -11.52 -14.67
N TYR A 202 1.55 -10.73 -15.32
CA TYR A 202 0.57 -11.25 -16.29
C TYR A 202 1.26 -11.90 -17.50
N ALA A 203 2.36 -11.35 -18.00
CA ALA A 203 3.13 -11.93 -19.11
C ALA A 203 3.92 -13.19 -18.72
N SER A 204 4.13 -13.44 -17.43
CA SER A 204 4.79 -14.64 -16.90
C SER A 204 3.83 -15.81 -16.59
N PHE A 205 2.53 -15.58 -16.75
CA PHE A 205 1.45 -16.57 -16.68
C PHE A 205 1.02 -17.00 -18.09
#